data_AF-A0A6G1RA95-F1
#
_entry.id   AF-A0A6G1RA95-F1
#
_cell.length_a   1.000
_cell.length_b   1.000
_cell.length_c   1.000
_cell.angle_alpha   90.00
_cell.angle_beta   90.00
_cell.angle_gamma   90.00
#
_symmetry.space_group_name_H-M   'P 1'
#
loop_
_entity.id
_entity.type
_entity.pdbx_description
1 polymer ?
#
loop_
_entity_poly.entity_id
_entity_poly.type
_entity_poly.pdbx_seq_one_letter_code
_entity_poly.pdbx_strand_id
1 'polypeptide(L)'
;ANTIPIIGSPSSKRRSPLLQPIIEGETASFFKEIKEEEEGSEEDSNVKPDLTITMKADFSVRSFLDQLEDDADGFVSPVDDKIPSRSNQDMGLSNLHEASIHELLEQLQEVREEKKRIRKKLRDFEDNFFRQNGRNVQKEDRTPMAEEYNEYKQVKAKLRLLEVLISKRDISSKVM
;
A
#
# COMPACT_ATOMS: atom_id res chain seq x y z
N ALA A 1 48.42 23.37 47.90
CA ALA A 1 49.37 23.16 46.80
C ALA A 1 50.11 21.85 47.08
N ASN A 2 50.34 20.91 46.17
CA ASN A 2 49.99 20.78 44.75
C ASN A 2 50.37 19.36 44.30
N THR A 3 49.74 18.93 43.19
CA THR A 3 50.18 17.90 42.21
C THR A 3 50.10 16.41 42.60
N ILE A 4 48.99 15.77 42.21
CA ILE A 4 48.94 14.33 41.92
C ILE A 4 49.48 14.13 40.49
N PRO A 5 50.43 13.21 40.24
CA PRO A 5 50.94 12.96 38.89
C PRO A 5 49.93 12.19 38.03
N ILE A 6 49.69 12.71 36.83
CA ILE A 6 48.92 12.07 35.76
C ILE A 6 49.86 11.11 35.02
N ILE A 7 49.61 9.81 35.09
CA ILE A 7 50.27 8.81 34.24
C ILE A 7 49.18 8.01 33.53
N GLY A 8 49.15 8.15 32.21
CA GLY A 8 48.03 7.83 31.34
C GLY A 8 47.75 6.33 31.15
N SER A 9 46.50 6.06 30.79
CA SER A 9 45.99 4.74 30.43
C SER A 9 46.63 4.21 29.12
N PRO A 10 47.24 3.01 29.11
CA PRO A 10 47.75 2.42 27.88
C PRO A 10 46.69 1.49 27.28
N SER A 11 45.74 2.02 26.50
CA SER A 11 44.99 1.19 25.53
C SER A 11 44.29 2.05 24.47
N SER A 12 45.06 2.55 23.52
CA SER A 12 44.53 3.07 22.25
C SER A 12 44.91 2.10 21.14
N LYS A 13 44.18 0.99 21.04
CA LYS A 13 44.27 0.06 19.90
C LYS A 13 42.87 -0.45 19.54
N ARG A 14 42.13 0.39 18.81
CA ARG A 14 41.14 0.06 17.74
C ARG A 14 40.31 1.31 17.43
N ARG A 15 40.92 2.27 16.74
CA ARG A 15 40.17 3.28 15.99
C ARG A 15 40.97 3.56 14.73
N SER A 16 40.46 3.05 13.61
CA SER A 16 40.99 3.27 12.27
C SER A 16 41.22 4.77 12.02
N PRO A 17 42.39 5.19 11.50
CA PRO A 17 42.65 6.58 11.21
C PRO A 17 42.36 6.87 9.74
N LEU A 18 41.09 7.04 9.34
CA LEU A 18 40.74 7.79 8.11
C LEU A 18 39.22 8.02 7.98
N LEU A 19 38.63 8.86 8.83
CA LEU A 19 37.41 9.57 8.42
C LEU A 19 37.73 11.05 8.50
N GLN A 20 37.52 11.74 7.37
CA GLN A 20 37.77 13.18 7.29
C GLN A 20 36.87 13.89 8.33
N PRO A 21 37.40 14.90 9.04
CA PRO A 21 36.55 15.72 9.90
C PRO A 21 35.47 16.37 9.01
N ILE A 22 34.22 16.18 9.40
CA ILE A 22 33.07 16.78 8.70
C ILE A 22 33.26 18.29 8.76
N ILE A 23 33.34 18.93 7.61
CA ILE A 23 33.34 20.39 7.53
C ILE A 23 31.90 20.81 7.82
N GLU A 24 31.64 21.32 9.03
CA GLU A 24 30.38 21.98 9.34
C GLU A 24 30.28 23.24 8.47
N GLY A 25 29.32 23.27 7.54
CA GLY A 25 29.10 24.42 6.67
C GLY A 25 28.34 24.17 5.37
N GLU A 26 28.11 22.91 4.97
CA GLU A 26 27.44 22.59 3.70
C GLU A 26 26.06 21.96 3.95
N THR A 27 25.01 22.77 3.98
CA THR A 27 23.63 22.28 3.91
C THR A 27 23.37 21.79 2.49
N ALA A 28 23.16 20.48 2.32
CA ALA A 28 22.70 19.93 1.05
C ALA A 28 21.37 20.60 0.64
N SER A 29 21.41 21.41 -0.43
CA SER A 29 20.25 22.08 -1.02
C SER A 29 19.41 21.08 -1.80
N PHE A 30 18.61 20.28 -1.08
CA PHE A 30 17.54 19.48 -1.68
C PHE A 30 16.33 20.35 -2.01
N PHE A 31 16.47 21.23 -2.99
CA PHE A 31 15.34 21.88 -3.65
C PHE A 31 15.49 21.73 -5.15
N LYS A 32 14.92 20.65 -5.69
CA LYS A 32 14.58 20.56 -7.10
C LYS A 32 13.11 20.95 -7.24
N GLU A 33 12.92 22.26 -7.39
CA GLU A 33 12.01 22.89 -8.36
C GLU A 33 10.78 22.03 -8.73
N ILE A 34 9.67 22.24 -8.02
CA ILE A 34 8.35 21.84 -8.52
C ILE A 34 8.01 22.88 -9.59
N LYS A 35 8.28 22.53 -10.85
CA LYS A 35 7.73 23.24 -12.00
C LYS A 35 6.23 23.08 -11.98
N GLU A 36 5.54 24.18 -11.73
CA GLU A 36 4.13 24.37 -12.01
C GLU A 36 3.99 24.58 -13.52
N GLU A 37 3.59 23.54 -14.25
CA GLU A 37 3.07 23.66 -15.62
C GLU A 37 1.76 22.86 -15.69
N GLU A 38 0.68 23.62 -15.81
CA GLU A 38 -0.63 23.20 -16.27
C GLU A 38 -0.56 22.97 -17.78
N GLU A 39 -0.68 21.73 -18.25
CA GLU A 39 -1.40 21.41 -19.49
C GLU A 39 -1.57 19.89 -19.65
N GLY A 40 -2.73 19.50 -20.18
CA GLY A 40 -3.16 18.11 -20.28
C GLY A 40 -2.45 17.32 -21.39
N SER A 41 -2.36 16.01 -21.16
CA SER A 41 -2.34 14.96 -22.18
C SER A 41 -2.37 13.61 -21.47
N GLU A 42 -3.52 12.94 -21.49
CA GLU A 42 -3.59 11.52 -21.11
C GLU A 42 -3.15 10.69 -22.33
N GLU A 43 -1.84 10.51 -22.52
CA GLU A 43 -1.31 9.50 -23.43
C GLU A 43 -0.99 8.22 -22.65
N ASP A 44 -1.66 7.16 -23.09
CA ASP A 44 -1.52 5.76 -22.68
C ASP A 44 -0.07 5.28 -22.90
N SER A 45 0.71 5.15 -21.82
CA SER A 45 1.99 4.45 -21.85
C SER A 45 1.94 3.20 -20.98
N ASN A 46 1.57 2.11 -21.64
CA ASN A 46 1.80 0.73 -21.22
C ASN A 46 3.30 0.46 -21.10
N VAL A 47 3.88 0.73 -19.93
CA VAL A 47 5.21 0.24 -19.57
C VAL A 47 5.09 -1.12 -18.91
N LYS A 48 5.29 -2.18 -19.71
CA LYS A 48 5.59 -3.53 -19.23
C LYS A 48 6.94 -3.49 -18.49
N PRO A 49 7.04 -3.84 -17.20
CA PRO A 49 8.33 -4.17 -16.61
C PRO A 49 8.63 -5.64 -16.92
N ASP A 50 9.58 -5.88 -17.82
CA ASP A 50 10.25 -7.16 -17.95
C ASP A 50 11.10 -7.38 -16.69
N LEU A 51 10.64 -8.28 -15.82
CA LEU A 51 11.27 -8.61 -14.53
C LEU A 51 11.79 -10.04 -14.57
N THR A 52 12.88 -10.25 -15.32
CA THR A 52 13.76 -11.39 -15.08
C THR A 52 14.61 -11.12 -13.84
N ILE A 53 14.08 -11.48 -12.67
CA ILE A 53 14.87 -11.61 -11.44
C ILE A 53 14.88 -13.08 -11.04
N THR A 54 15.96 -13.77 -11.40
CA THR A 54 16.33 -15.07 -10.85
C THR A 54 16.75 -14.86 -9.39
N MET A 55 15.81 -14.92 -8.47
CA MET A 55 16.11 -15.10 -7.05
C MET A 55 15.17 -16.15 -6.49
N LYS A 56 15.76 -17.26 -6.06
CA LYS A 56 15.10 -18.22 -5.17
C LYS A 56 14.76 -17.47 -3.89
N ALA A 57 13.50 -17.12 -3.75
CA ALA A 57 12.94 -16.66 -2.50
C ALA A 57 11.58 -17.32 -2.39
N ASP A 58 11.44 -18.14 -1.36
CA ASP A 58 10.20 -18.77 -0.94
C ASP A 58 9.21 -17.66 -0.60
N PHE A 59 8.46 -17.20 -1.61
CA PHE A 59 7.44 -16.18 -1.45
C PHE A 59 6.26 -16.85 -0.76
N SER A 60 6.27 -16.77 0.56
CA SER A 60 5.12 -17.14 1.39
C SER A 60 3.94 -16.26 1.00
N VAL A 61 3.15 -16.76 0.04
CA VAL A 61 1.84 -16.21 -0.37
C VAL A 61 0.84 -16.22 0.80
N ARG A 62 1.24 -16.76 1.96
CA ARG A 62 0.48 -16.77 3.21
C ARG A 62 0.43 -15.39 3.89
N SER A 63 1.41 -14.51 3.67
CA SER A 63 1.49 -13.23 4.41
C SER A 63 0.48 -12.17 3.94
N PHE A 64 -0.05 -12.27 2.72
CA PHE A 64 -1.02 -11.28 2.22
C PHE A 64 -2.46 -11.59 2.67
N LEU A 65 -2.74 -12.82 3.08
CA LEU A 65 -4.07 -13.24 3.53
C LEU A 65 -4.27 -13.01 5.04
N ASP A 66 -3.18 -13.09 5.82
CA ASP A 66 -3.16 -12.98 7.28
C ASP A 66 -3.54 -11.58 7.81
N GLN A 67 -3.36 -10.54 6.99
CA GLN A 67 -3.58 -9.14 7.40
C GLN A 67 -5.04 -8.66 7.29
N LEU A 68 -5.98 -9.57 7.02
CA LEU A 68 -7.41 -9.32 7.15
C LEU A 68 -8.01 -9.94 8.42
N GLU A 69 -7.23 -10.72 9.20
CA GLU A 69 -7.70 -11.41 10.41
C GLU A 69 -7.24 -10.77 11.73
N ASP A 70 -6.43 -9.71 11.71
CA ASP A 70 -5.76 -9.16 12.90
C ASP A 70 -6.62 -8.22 13.77
N ASP A 71 -7.87 -8.57 14.06
CA ASP A 71 -8.69 -7.94 15.12
C ASP A 71 -9.70 -8.91 15.77
N ALA A 72 -9.46 -10.22 15.74
CA ALA A 72 -10.31 -11.19 16.45
C ALA A 72 -9.50 -12.31 17.13
N ASP A 73 -8.86 -11.98 18.24
CA ASP A 73 -8.40 -12.93 19.25
C ASP A 73 -9.62 -13.59 19.95
N GLY A 74 -10.25 -14.51 19.22
CA GLY A 74 -11.25 -15.44 19.71
C GLY A 74 -10.72 -16.86 19.56
N PHE A 75 -10.23 -17.45 20.65
CA PHE A 75 -10.01 -18.89 20.75
C PHE A 75 -11.36 -19.61 20.52
N VAL A 76 -11.59 -20.07 19.30
CA VAL A 76 -12.83 -20.79 18.95
C VAL A 76 -12.69 -22.24 19.42
N SER A 77 -13.32 -22.55 20.56
CA SER A 77 -13.51 -23.91 21.03
C SER A 77 -14.35 -24.69 19.99
N PRO A 78 -13.93 -25.89 19.52
CA PRO A 78 -14.68 -26.66 18.53
C PRO A 78 -15.91 -27.30 19.19
N VAL A 79 -17.01 -26.57 19.32
CA VAL A 79 -18.39 -27.08 19.45
C VAL A 79 -19.33 -25.87 19.56
N ASP A 80 -20.00 -25.54 18.46
CA ASP A 80 -21.45 -25.34 18.35
C ASP A 80 -21.78 -24.70 16.98
N ASP A 81 -22.37 -25.50 16.10
CA ASP A 81 -22.79 -25.13 14.74
C ASP A 81 -24.05 -24.26 14.78
N LYS A 82 -23.94 -22.94 15.04
CA LYS A 82 -25.01 -21.94 14.77
C LYS A 82 -24.60 -20.48 15.05
N ILE A 83 -23.47 -20.03 14.54
CA ILE A 83 -23.22 -18.59 14.42
C ILE A 83 -23.45 -18.21 12.95
N PRO A 84 -24.42 -17.35 12.58
CA PRO A 84 -24.35 -16.68 11.30
C PRO A 84 -23.13 -15.78 11.38
N SER A 85 -21.98 -16.29 10.93
CA SER A 85 -20.77 -15.50 10.80
C SER A 85 -21.16 -14.28 9.99
N ARG A 86 -21.04 -13.10 10.58
CA ARG A 86 -21.19 -11.82 9.90
C ARG A 86 -20.03 -11.66 8.91
N SER A 87 -19.97 -12.51 7.89
CA SER A 87 -19.16 -12.31 6.70
C SER A 87 -19.85 -11.22 5.88
N ASN A 88 -19.78 -9.98 6.36
CA ASN A 88 -20.44 -8.80 5.78
C ASN A 88 -19.86 -8.39 4.41
N GLN A 89 -19.06 -9.23 3.78
CA GLN A 89 -18.41 -8.93 2.51
C GLN A 89 -18.27 -10.21 1.69
N ASP A 90 -19.39 -10.89 1.45
CA ASP A 90 -19.46 -11.65 0.20
C ASP A 90 -19.40 -10.60 -0.92
N MET A 91 -18.19 -10.26 -1.36
CA MET A 91 -17.85 -9.16 -2.26
C MET A 91 -18.48 -9.30 -3.67
N GLY A 92 -19.45 -10.22 -3.82
CA GLY A 92 -20.10 -10.58 -5.07
C GLY A 92 -19.14 -11.10 -6.12
N LEU A 93 -17.96 -11.58 -5.71
CA LEU A 93 -16.91 -12.03 -6.64
C LEU A 93 -17.22 -13.42 -7.21
N SER A 94 -18.03 -14.20 -6.49
CA SER A 94 -18.42 -15.58 -6.83
C SER A 94 -19.08 -15.70 -8.21
N ASN A 95 -19.80 -14.67 -8.66
CA ASN A 95 -20.53 -14.70 -9.94
C ASN A 95 -19.78 -14.05 -11.11
N LEU A 96 -18.59 -13.49 -10.88
CA LEU A 96 -17.83 -12.78 -11.94
C LEU A 96 -17.34 -13.72 -13.04
N HIS A 97 -17.04 -14.98 -12.71
CA HIS A 97 -16.54 -15.94 -13.68
C HIS A 97 -17.58 -16.31 -14.75
N GLU A 98 -18.86 -16.23 -14.42
CA GLU A 98 -20.00 -16.59 -15.28
C GLU A 98 -20.59 -15.40 -16.04
N ALA A 99 -20.38 -14.17 -15.57
CA ALA A 99 -20.86 -12.95 -16.21
C ALA A 99 -20.43 -12.86 -17.67
N SER A 100 -21.22 -12.27 -18.55
CA SER A 100 -20.86 -12.03 -19.96
C SER A 100 -19.72 -11.01 -20.12
N ILE A 101 -19.10 -10.92 -21.29
CA ILE A 101 -18.02 -9.94 -21.53
C ILE A 101 -18.50 -8.49 -21.38
N HIS A 102 -19.73 -8.22 -21.83
CA HIS A 102 -20.35 -6.90 -21.72
C HIS A 102 -20.60 -6.52 -20.26
N GLU A 103 -21.15 -7.43 -19.45
CA GLU A 103 -21.35 -7.22 -18.01
C GLU A 103 -20.02 -7.02 -17.27
N LEU A 104 -18.96 -7.75 -17.64
CA LEU A 104 -17.63 -7.52 -17.06
C LEU A 104 -17.09 -6.12 -17.35
N LEU A 105 -17.31 -5.60 -18.55
CA LEU A 105 -16.87 -4.25 -18.93
C LEU A 105 -17.67 -3.17 -18.22
N GLU A 106 -18.99 -3.36 -18.07
CA GLU A 106 -19.85 -2.46 -17.32
C GLU A 106 -19.43 -2.41 -15.84
N GLN A 107 -19.25 -3.57 -15.21
CA GLN A 107 -18.76 -3.64 -13.83
C GLN A 107 -17.35 -3.08 -13.68
N LEU A 108 -16.48 -3.22 -14.69
CA LEU A 108 -15.14 -2.61 -14.67
C LEU A 108 -15.24 -1.08 -14.62
N GLN A 109 -16.15 -0.50 -15.39
CA GLN A 109 -16.38 0.94 -15.39
C GLN A 109 -16.95 1.41 -14.05
N GLU A 110 -17.96 0.71 -13.51
CA GLU A 110 -18.54 1.01 -12.20
C GLU A 110 -17.47 0.97 -11.10
N VAL A 111 -16.64 -0.08 -11.07
CA VAL A 111 -15.56 -0.24 -10.09
C VAL A 111 -14.48 0.86 -10.24
N ARG A 112 -14.25 1.38 -11.46
CA ARG A 112 -13.34 2.53 -11.67
C ARG A 112 -13.90 3.82 -11.09
N GLU A 113 -15.18 4.07 -11.31
CA GLU A 113 -15.87 5.25 -10.78
C GLU A 113 -15.94 5.20 -9.25
N GLU A 114 -16.26 4.02 -8.71
CA GLU A 114 -16.30 3.77 -7.28
C GLU A 114 -14.93 3.98 -6.62
N LYS A 115 -13.87 3.45 -7.23
CA LYS A 115 -12.49 3.69 -6.79
C LYS A 115 -12.14 5.18 -6.79
N LYS A 116 -12.63 5.94 -7.77
CA LYS A 116 -12.42 7.39 -7.86
C LYS A 116 -13.19 8.12 -6.76
N ARG A 117 -14.44 7.72 -6.50
CA ARG A 117 -15.30 8.26 -5.44
C ARG A 117 -14.67 8.07 -4.06
N ILE A 118 -14.25 6.85 -3.73
CA ILE A 118 -13.62 6.54 -2.43
C ILE A 118 -12.31 7.31 -2.26
N ARG A 119 -11.44 7.35 -3.30
CA ARG A 119 -10.21 8.15 -3.25
C ARG A 119 -10.46 9.63 -2.96
N LYS A 120 -11.52 10.20 -3.54
CA LYS A 120 -11.88 11.58 -3.26
C LYS A 120 -12.30 11.74 -1.81
N LYS A 121 -13.20 10.88 -1.32
CA LYS A 121 -13.67 10.91 0.07
C LYS A 121 -12.53 10.80 1.09
N LEU A 122 -11.58 9.90 0.86
CA LEU A 122 -10.41 9.73 1.71
C LEU A 122 -9.50 10.97 1.70
N ARG A 123 -9.25 11.58 0.53
CA ARG A 123 -8.49 12.84 0.44
C ARG A 123 -9.18 13.99 1.14
N ASP A 124 -10.49 14.16 0.90
CA ASP A 124 -11.27 15.24 1.54
C ASP A 124 -11.21 15.11 3.07
N PHE A 125 -11.20 13.88 3.60
CA PHE A 125 -10.99 13.64 5.03
C PHE A 125 -9.57 14.00 5.48
N GLU A 126 -8.53 13.51 4.80
CA GLU A 126 -7.13 13.80 5.14
C GLU A 126 -6.83 15.30 5.11
N ASP A 127 -7.32 16.01 4.08
CA ASP A 127 -7.16 17.45 3.92
C ASP A 127 -7.90 18.21 5.03
N ASN A 128 -9.14 17.82 5.35
CA ASN A 128 -9.89 18.43 6.44
C ASN A 128 -9.25 18.18 7.80
N PHE A 129 -8.70 16.99 8.01
CA PHE A 129 -7.97 16.63 9.23
C PHE A 129 -6.69 17.46 9.36
N PHE A 130 -5.91 17.57 8.29
CA PHE A 130 -4.71 18.39 8.26
C PHE A 130 -5.00 19.86 8.55
N ARG A 131 -6.05 20.42 7.96
CA ARG A 131 -6.47 21.81 8.18
C ARG A 131 -6.91 22.10 9.61
N GLN A 132 -7.53 21.13 10.28
CA GLN A 132 -8.03 21.29 11.66
C GLN A 132 -6.95 21.04 12.71
N ASN A 133 -6.12 20.02 12.50
CA ASN A 133 -5.20 19.51 13.51
C ASN A 133 -3.75 19.96 13.26
N GLY A 134 -3.43 20.48 12.07
CA GLY A 134 -2.08 20.88 11.68
C GLY A 134 -1.09 19.72 11.51
N ARG A 135 -1.59 18.48 11.46
CA ARG A 135 -0.78 17.26 11.27
C ARG A 135 -1.50 16.25 10.38
N ASN A 136 -0.75 15.32 9.81
CA ASN A 136 -1.31 14.24 9.00
C ASN A 136 -2.06 13.21 9.87
N VAL A 137 -3.00 12.49 9.26
CA VAL A 137 -3.80 11.41 9.85
C VAL A 137 -2.87 10.26 10.30
N GLN A 138 -2.95 9.86 11.56
CA GLN A 138 -2.25 8.68 12.10
C GLN A 138 -3.17 7.45 12.11
N LYS A 139 -2.63 6.28 12.51
CA LYS A 139 -3.38 5.01 12.54
C LYS A 139 -4.66 5.14 13.35
N GLU A 140 -4.58 5.75 14.52
CA GLU A 140 -5.69 5.86 15.48
C GLU A 140 -6.81 6.77 14.92
N ASP A 141 -6.43 7.78 14.14
CA ASP A 141 -7.34 8.75 13.53
C ASP A 141 -8.10 8.19 12.30
N ARG A 142 -7.73 6.99 11.80
CA ARG A 142 -8.39 6.37 10.63
C ARG A 142 -9.71 5.70 10.95
N THR A 143 -9.99 5.44 12.23
CA THR A 143 -11.23 4.84 12.71
C THR A 143 -12.51 5.44 12.09
N PRO A 144 -12.70 6.77 12.02
CA PRO A 144 -13.87 7.37 11.37
C PRO A 144 -13.99 7.09 9.86
N MET A 145 -12.91 6.69 9.18
CA MET A 145 -12.88 6.35 7.75
C MET A 145 -12.55 4.87 7.49
N ALA A 146 -12.67 4.01 8.51
CA ALA A 146 -12.23 2.62 8.42
C ALA A 146 -12.95 1.84 7.31
N GLU A 147 -14.25 2.10 7.14
CA GLU A 147 -15.06 1.48 6.08
C GLU A 147 -14.54 1.88 4.70
N GLU A 148 -14.29 3.16 4.44
CA GLU A 148 -13.80 3.68 3.16
C GLU A 148 -12.40 3.16 2.83
N TYR A 149 -11.53 3.04 3.83
CA TYR A 149 -10.22 2.41 3.64
C TYR A 149 -10.34 0.93 3.25
N ASN A 150 -11.27 0.21 3.89
CA ASN A 150 -11.55 -1.19 3.59
C ASN A 150 -12.17 -1.35 2.19
N GLU A 151 -13.17 -0.53 1.86
CA GLU A 151 -13.80 -0.44 0.55
C GLU A 151 -12.75 -0.15 -0.53
N TYR A 152 -11.82 0.78 -0.30
CA TYR A 152 -10.76 1.07 -1.27
C TYR A 152 -9.89 -0.17 -1.56
N LYS A 153 -9.51 -0.92 -0.53
CA LYS A 153 -8.73 -2.17 -0.69
C LYS A 153 -9.52 -3.21 -1.49
N GLN A 154 -10.78 -3.37 -1.14
CA GLN A 154 -11.74 -4.27 -1.78
C GLN A 154 -11.98 -3.95 -3.25
N VAL A 155 -12.32 -2.69 -3.56
CA VAL A 155 -12.53 -2.18 -4.91
C VAL A 155 -11.26 -2.33 -5.74
N LYS A 156 -10.08 -2.09 -5.15
CA LYS A 156 -8.79 -2.31 -5.84
C LYS A 156 -8.58 -3.78 -6.20
N ALA A 157 -8.95 -4.71 -5.32
CA ALA A 157 -8.89 -6.14 -5.61
C ALA A 157 -9.89 -6.55 -6.71
N LYS A 158 -11.15 -6.10 -6.61
CA LYS A 158 -12.19 -6.35 -7.61
C LYS A 158 -11.80 -5.82 -8.99
N LEU A 159 -11.20 -4.62 -9.06
CA LEU A 159 -10.69 -4.04 -10.30
C LEU A 159 -9.65 -4.95 -10.97
N ARG A 160 -8.67 -5.45 -10.21
CA ARG A 160 -7.66 -6.36 -10.73
C ARG A 160 -8.26 -7.67 -11.23
N LEU A 161 -9.23 -8.21 -10.50
CA LEU A 161 -9.91 -9.44 -10.92
C LEU A 161 -10.66 -9.25 -12.24
N LEU A 162 -11.40 -8.15 -12.40
CA LEU A 162 -12.10 -7.82 -13.65
C LEU A 162 -11.13 -7.65 -14.83
N GLU A 163 -10.03 -6.91 -14.63
CA GLU A 163 -8.98 -6.74 -15.64
C GLU A 163 -8.42 -8.10 -16.12
N VAL A 164 -8.18 -9.02 -15.18
CA VAL A 164 -7.67 -10.37 -15.48
C VAL A 164 -8.70 -11.23 -16.22
N LEU A 165 -9.97 -11.21 -15.79
CA LEU A 165 -11.05 -12.00 -16.41
C LEU A 165 -11.29 -11.56 -17.85
N ILE A 166 -11.29 -10.26 -18.11
CA ILE A 166 -11.43 -9.69 -19.45
C ILE A 166 -10.24 -10.10 -20.32
N SER A 167 -9.01 -9.87 -19.83
CA SER A 167 -7.78 -10.24 -20.56
C SER A 167 -7.76 -11.71 -20.96
N LYS A 168 -8.20 -12.61 -20.07
CA LYS A 168 -8.26 -14.05 -20.35
C LYS A 168 -9.24 -14.39 -21.48
N ARG A 169 -10.39 -13.71 -21.54
CA ARG A 169 -11.41 -13.93 -22.58
C ARG A 169 -10.99 -13.39 -23.93
N ASP A 170 -10.33 -12.23 -23.96
CA ASP A 170 -9.79 -11.64 -25.19
C ASP A 170 -8.69 -12.50 -25.81
N ILE A 171 -7.86 -13.15 -24.98
CA ILE A 171 -6.88 -14.13 -25.46
C ILE A 171 -7.59 -15.35 -26.05
N SER A 172 -8.64 -15.86 -25.39
CA SER A 172 -9.39 -17.03 -25.86
C SER A 172 -10.14 -16.77 -27.17
N SER A 173 -10.67 -15.56 -27.38
CA SER A 173 -11.37 -15.19 -28.61
C SER A 173 -10.43 -14.94 -29.79
N LYS A 174 -9.18 -14.53 -29.52
CA LYS A 174 -8.15 -14.26 -30.54
C LYS A 174 -7.38 -15.51 -31.01
N VAL A 175 -7.39 -16.58 -30.21
CA VAL A 175 -6.68 -17.84 -30.51
C VAL A 175 -7.54 -18.82 -31.33
N MET A 176 -8.86 -18.58 -31.42
CA MET A 176 -9.78 -19.28 -32.34
C MET A 176 -9.94 -18.52 -33.65
#